data_AF-A0A1D2WX31-F1
#
_entry.id   AF-A0A1D2WX31-F1
#
_cell.length_a   1.000
_cell.length_b   1.000
_cell.length_c   1.000
_cell.angle_alpha   90.00
_cell.angle_beta   90.00
_cell.angle_gamma   90.00
#
_symmetry.space_group_name_H-M   'P 1'
#
loop_
_entity.id
_entity.type
_entity.pdbx_description
1 polymer ?
#
loop_
_entity_poly.entity_id
_entity_poly.type
_entity_poly.pdbx_seq_one_letter_code
_entity_poly.pdbx_strand_id
1 'polypeptide(L)'
;MVKEIKMSAEEAIEYVRENVQIRDILEISYNRIFAPGEVLNIISEDEETGEGLRVSLQLNGEILNQVVDVDFKEIKDDLLELRHIKDGKITIVEVYD
;
A
#
# COMPACT_ATOMS: atom_id res chain seq x y z
N MET A 1 6.34 -4.01 -18.17
CA MET A 1 5.11 -3.38 -18.73
C MET A 1 4.44 -2.65 -17.58
N VAL A 2 4.09 -1.38 -17.78
CA VAL A 2 3.42 -0.54 -16.77
C VAL A 2 1.93 -0.53 -17.09
N LYS A 3 1.09 -0.75 -16.08
CA LYS A 3 -0.36 -0.59 -16.16
C LYS A 3 -0.77 0.53 -15.21
N GLU A 4 -1.51 1.50 -15.71
CA GLU A 4 -2.08 2.58 -14.91
C GLU A 4 -3.59 2.37 -14.80
N ILE A 5 -4.13 2.51 -13.58
CA ILE A 5 -5.55 2.44 -13.28
C ILE A 5 -5.92 3.55 -12.31
N LYS A 6 -7.14 4.08 -12.46
CA LYS A 6 -7.72 5.05 -11.53
C LYS A 6 -8.77 4.34 -10.67
N MET A 7 -8.73 4.55 -9.36
CA MET A 7 -9.62 3.89 -8.38
C MET A 7 -10.03 4.88 -7.29
N SER A 8 -11.19 4.69 -6.67
CA SER A 8 -11.49 5.37 -5.40
C SER A 8 -10.56 4.87 -4.30
N ALA A 9 -10.52 5.57 -3.16
CA ALA A 9 -9.72 5.11 -2.02
C ALA A 9 -10.13 3.70 -1.56
N GLU A 10 -11.42 3.39 -1.51
CA GLU A 10 -11.92 2.05 -1.17
C GLU A 10 -11.50 1.00 -2.21
N GLU A 11 -11.63 1.31 -3.50
CA GLU A 11 -11.22 0.41 -4.57
C GLU A 11 -9.71 0.14 -4.54
N ALA A 12 -8.91 1.14 -4.19
CA ALA A 12 -7.47 1.00 -4.03
C ALA A 12 -7.11 0.11 -2.83
N ILE A 13 -7.83 0.24 -1.71
CA ILE A 13 -7.67 -0.65 -0.54
C ILE A 13 -8.04 -2.09 -0.91
N GLU A 14 -9.14 -2.29 -1.64
CA GLU A 14 -9.54 -3.60 -2.14
C GLU A 14 -8.49 -4.18 -3.09
N TYR A 15 -7.93 -3.35 -3.98
CA TYR A 15 -6.84 -3.77 -4.85
C TYR A 15 -5.65 -4.32 -4.05
N VAL A 16 -5.25 -3.65 -2.96
CA VAL A 16 -4.19 -4.15 -2.08
C VAL A 16 -4.57 -5.49 -1.48
N ARG A 17 -5.78 -5.61 -0.93
CA ARG A 17 -6.27 -6.85 -0.29
C ARG A 17 -6.22 -8.05 -1.24
N GLU A 18 -6.63 -7.87 -2.49
CA GLU A 18 -6.77 -8.97 -3.45
C GLU A 18 -5.48 -9.29 -4.23
N ASN A 19 -4.61 -8.31 -4.45
CA ASN A 19 -3.53 -8.43 -5.43
C ASN A 19 -2.12 -8.40 -4.83
N VAL A 20 -1.94 -7.71 -3.70
CA VAL A 20 -0.64 -7.56 -3.05
C VAL A 20 -0.36 -8.78 -2.17
N GLN A 21 0.86 -9.31 -2.26
CA GLN A 21 1.30 -10.47 -1.49
C GLN A 21 2.60 -10.18 -0.75
N ILE A 22 2.88 -11.00 0.26
CA ILE A 22 4.16 -10.98 0.97
C ILE A 22 5.30 -11.14 -0.04
N ARG A 23 6.34 -10.30 0.08
CA ARG A 23 7.51 -10.14 -0.81
C ARG A 23 7.27 -9.34 -2.09
N ASP A 24 6.05 -8.90 -2.37
CA ASP A 24 5.84 -7.88 -3.41
C ASP A 24 6.44 -6.54 -2.93
N ILE A 25 6.78 -5.66 -3.87
CA ILE A 25 7.15 -4.28 -3.52
C ILE A 25 5.90 -3.41 -3.63
N LEU A 26 5.61 -2.67 -2.57
CA LEU A 26 4.54 -1.69 -2.54
C LEU A 26 5.14 -0.33 -2.20
N GLU A 27 4.81 0.67 -3.01
CA GLU A 27 5.13 2.06 -2.75
C GLU A 27 3.81 2.80 -2.51
N ILE A 28 3.68 3.40 -1.32
CA ILE A 28 2.46 4.08 -0.89
C ILE A 28 2.74 5.58 -0.80
N SER A 29 1.92 6.36 -1.50
CA SER A 29 1.95 7.83 -1.47
C SER A 29 0.71 8.35 -0.74
N TYR A 30 0.90 9.03 0.39
CA TYR A 30 -0.19 9.64 1.17
C TYR A 30 0.33 10.85 1.94
N ASN A 31 -0.46 11.91 2.13
CA ASN A 31 -0.09 13.10 2.91
C ASN A 31 1.38 13.58 2.76
N ARG A 32 1.90 13.63 1.52
CA ARG A 32 3.29 13.98 1.15
C ARG A 32 4.38 13.00 1.67
N ILE A 33 3.99 11.89 2.26
CA ILE A 33 4.84 10.76 2.61
C ILE A 33 4.89 9.82 1.39
N PHE A 34 6.09 9.33 1.09
CA PHE A 34 6.33 8.29 0.11
C PHE A 34 7.03 7.13 0.80
N ALA A 35 6.37 5.98 0.88
CA ALA A 35 6.83 4.81 1.61
C ALA A 35 7.04 3.61 0.66
N PRO A 36 8.23 3.46 0.06
CA PRO A 36 8.59 2.30 -0.74
C PRO A 36 9.18 1.18 0.12
N GLY A 37 8.60 -0.02 0.03
CA GLY A 37 9.12 -1.17 0.78
C GLY A 37 8.68 -2.53 0.27
N GLU A 38 9.37 -3.56 0.74
CA GLU A 38 8.96 -4.96 0.57
C GLU A 38 7.87 -5.32 1.59
N VAL A 39 6.80 -5.95 1.12
CA VAL A 39 5.69 -6.39 1.98
C VAL A 39 6.14 -7.56 2.83
N LEU A 40 6.14 -7.37 4.15
CA LEU A 40 6.47 -8.43 5.12
C LEU A 40 5.24 -9.17 5.62
N ASN A 41 4.14 -8.45 5.80
CA ASN A 41 2.91 -8.99 6.36
C ASN A 41 1.69 -8.19 5.90
N ILE A 42 0.52 -8.85 5.87
CA ILE A 42 -0.78 -8.24 5.59
C ILE A 42 -1.75 -8.76 6.65
N ILE A 43 -2.39 -7.86 7.38
CA ILE A 43 -3.35 -8.16 8.43
C ILE A 43 -4.70 -7.59 7.99
N SER A 44 -5.71 -8.46 7.94
CA SER A 44 -7.09 -8.06 7.63
C SER A 44 -7.66 -7.10 8.68
N GLU A 45 -8.72 -6.39 8.30
CA GLU A 45 -9.47 -5.50 9.18
C GLU A 45 -10.03 -6.25 10.39
N ASP A 46 -10.15 -5.53 11.50
CA ASP A 46 -10.74 -6.03 12.74
C ASP A 46 -11.87 -5.08 13.17
N GLU A 47 -13.10 -5.58 13.14
CA GLU A 47 -14.30 -4.80 13.51
C GLU A 47 -14.40 -4.53 15.02
N GLU A 48 -13.79 -5.36 15.87
CA GLU A 48 -13.82 -5.21 17.32
C GLU A 48 -12.86 -4.11 17.79
N THR A 49 -11.66 -4.07 17.20
CA THR A 49 -10.67 -3.02 17.49
C THR A 49 -10.86 -1.77 16.64
N GLY A 50 -11.53 -1.90 15.49
CA GLY A 50 -11.74 -0.85 14.51
C GLY A 50 -10.51 -0.60 13.62
N GLU A 51 -9.55 -1.51 13.57
CA GLU A 51 -8.35 -1.40 12.74
C GLU A 51 -8.65 -1.71 11.27
N GLY A 52 -7.98 -1.00 10.36
CA GLY A 52 -8.11 -1.21 8.92
C GLY A 52 -7.27 -2.37 8.39
N LEU A 53 -7.21 -2.49 7.06
CA LEU A 53 -6.23 -3.36 6.41
C LEU A 53 -4.83 -2.81 6.74
N ARG A 54 -3.99 -3.63 7.38
CA ARG A 54 -2.63 -3.24 7.74
C ARG A 54 -1.59 -3.96 6.90
N VAL A 55 -0.63 -3.21 6.39
CA VAL A 55 0.50 -3.75 5.62
C VAL A 55 1.81 -3.36 6.29
N SER A 56 2.59 -4.37 6.66
CA SER A 56 3.94 -4.18 7.19
C SER A 56 4.92 -4.08 6.02
N LEU A 57 5.66 -2.98 5.93
CA LEU A 57 6.65 -2.73 4.88
C LEU A 57 8.06 -2.67 5.48
N GLN A 58 8.98 -3.45 4.91
CA GLN A 58 10.41 -3.23 5.07
C GLN A 58 10.82 -2.10 4.12
N LEU A 59 11.09 -0.91 4.66
CA LEU A 59 11.46 0.22 3.82
C LEU A 59 12.83 0.00 3.17
N ASN A 60 12.91 0.32 1.87
CA ASN A 60 14.10 0.10 1.03
C ASN A 60 15.05 1.32 0.99
N GLY A 61 15.04 2.16 2.01
CA GLY A 61 15.82 3.40 2.05
C GLY A 61 17.25 3.20 2.52
N GLU A 62 18.21 3.91 1.91
CA GLU A 62 19.62 3.92 2.34
C GLU A 62 19.82 4.45 3.77
N ILE A 63 18.87 5.26 4.28
CA ILE A 63 18.94 5.94 5.58
C ILE A 63 18.04 5.28 6.64
N LEU A 64 16.93 4.67 6.24
CA LEU A 64 15.91 4.09 7.13
C LEU A 64 15.61 2.66 6.70
N ASN A 65 16.39 1.72 7.24
CA ASN A 65 16.13 0.29 7.16
C ASN A 65 15.22 -0.11 8.35
N GLN A 66 13.97 0.33 8.29
CA GLN A 66 12.98 0.10 9.35
C GLN A 66 11.75 -0.62 8.80
N VAL A 67 11.10 -1.39 9.66
CA VAL A 67 9.76 -1.94 9.41
C VAL A 67 8.74 -0.92 9.85
N VAL A 68 7.78 -0.60 8.99
CA VAL A 68 6.63 0.26 9.32
C VAL A 68 5.34 -0.50 9.07
N ASP A 69 4.34 -0.26 9.92
CA ASP A 69 2.99 -0.76 9.73
C ASP A 69 2.11 0.37 9.22
N VAL A 70 1.52 0.19 8.04
CA VAL A 70 0.61 1.16 7.43
C VAL A 70 -0.81 0.65 7.60
N ASP A 71 -1.63 1.39 8.35
CA ASP A 71 -3.07 1.15 8.45
C ASP A 71 -3.78 1.97 7.35
N PHE A 72 -4.39 1.26 6.40
CA PHE A 72 -5.08 1.87 5.27
C PHE A 72 -6.34 2.64 5.67
N LYS A 73 -6.93 2.36 6.84
CA LYS A 73 -8.04 3.15 7.35
C LYS A 73 -7.57 4.55 7.79
N GLU A 74 -6.40 4.64 8.41
CA GLU A 74 -5.84 5.91 8.89
C GLU A 74 -5.36 6.82 7.76
N ILE A 75 -4.85 6.24 6.67
CA ILE A 75 -4.33 7.01 5.53
C ILE A 75 -5.35 7.19 4.39
N LYS A 76 -6.56 6.61 4.52
CA LYS A 76 -7.56 6.53 3.44
C LYS A 76 -7.84 7.89 2.79
N ASP A 77 -8.14 8.89 3.61
CA ASP A 77 -8.56 10.22 3.14
C ASP A 77 -7.41 11.01 2.51
N ASP A 78 -6.16 10.61 2.79
CA ASP A 78 -4.95 11.24 2.28
C ASP A 78 -4.23 10.37 1.22
N LEU A 79 -4.81 9.23 0.83
CA LEU A 79 -4.20 8.28 -0.09
C LEU A 79 -4.20 8.86 -1.50
N LEU A 80 -3.03 8.97 -2.12
CA LEU A 80 -2.84 9.59 -3.43
C LEU A 80 -2.55 8.55 -4.53
N GLU A 81 -1.67 7.61 -4.24
CA GLU A 81 -1.22 6.63 -5.23
C GLU A 81 -0.66 5.38 -4.55
N LEU A 82 -0.87 4.24 -5.19
CA LEU A 82 -0.17 2.98 -4.89
C LEU A 82 0.59 2.51 -6.12
N ARG A 83 1.86 2.15 -5.94
CA ARG A 83 2.64 1.48 -6.98
C ARG A 83 3.02 0.09 -6.50
N HIS A 84 2.41 -0.91 -7.13
CA HIS A 84 2.60 -2.32 -6.83
C HIS A 84 3.50 -2.96 -7.90
N ILE A 85 4.61 -3.56 -7.46
CA ILE A 85 5.59 -4.23 -8.31
C ILE A 85 5.65 -5.71 -7.93
N LYS A 86 5.30 -6.55 -8.90
CA LYS A 86 5.26 -8.01 -8.77
C LYS A 86 5.92 -8.65 -9.98
N ASP A 87 6.96 -9.45 -9.77
CA ASP A 87 7.70 -10.14 -10.85
C ASP A 87 8.11 -9.21 -12.01
N GLY A 88 8.52 -7.97 -11.69
CA GLY A 88 8.91 -6.96 -12.67
C GLY A 88 7.75 -6.32 -13.46
N LYS A 89 6.50 -6.68 -13.17
CA LYS A 89 5.29 -5.98 -13.65
C LYS A 89 4.95 -4.86 -12.67
N ILE A 90 4.61 -3.70 -13.22
CA ILE A 90 4.30 -2.51 -12.42
C ILE A 90 2.84 -2.16 -12.67
N THR A 91 2.05 -2.08 -11.60
CA THR A 91 0.71 -1.50 -11.61
C THR A 91 0.72 -0.24 -10.77
N ILE A 92 0.26 0.86 -11.35
CA ILE A 92 0.10 2.16 -10.69
C ILE A 92 -1.40 2.38 -10.52
N VAL A 93 -1.81 2.59 -9.28
CA VAL A 93 -3.18 2.92 -8.89
C VAL A 93 -3.20 4.38 -8.47
N GLU A 94 -3.72 5.24 -9.33
CA GLU A 94 -3.99 6.64 -8.98
C GLU A 94 -5.32 6.72 -8.25
N VAL A 95 -5.33 7.35 -7.08
CA VAL A 95 -6.54 7.51 -6.28
C VAL A 95 -7.24 8.82 -6.64
N TYR A 96 -8.55 8.77 -6.85
CA TYR A 96 -9.39 9.94 -7.09
C TYR A 96 -10.46 10.08 -5.98
N ASP A 97 -10.91 11.32 -5.79
CA ASP A 97 -12.03 11.71 -4.91
C ASP A 97 -13.39 11.18 -5.38
#